data_AF-A0A6G1SZ28-F1
#
_entry.id   AF-A0A6G1SZ28-F1
#
_cell.length_a   1.000
_cell.length_b   1.000
_cell.length_c   1.000
_cell.angle_alpha   90.00
_cell.angle_beta   90.00
_cell.angle_gamma   90.00
#
_symmetry.space_group_name_H-M   'P 1'
#
loop_
_entity.id
_entity.type
_entity.pdbx_description
1 polymer ?
#
loop_
_entity_poly.entity_id
_entity_poly.type
_entity_poly.pdbx_seq_one_letter_code
_entity_poly.pdbx_strand_id
1 'polypeptide(L)'
;MVATTGGAQWAALATLDETERLRGMREHVESVRAMEPEARGEALSAMVRAEYELDDDALRTFTASRLRLWAEIAEQDMATAQELARGYDTVFDTLPANLAMRRASVVQSVVRGELAPEQVERLFEVIPSMLKQVPRTPIAQTSNQPASKKAMQKAAAKAAPVRARAPFWKFWER
;
A
#
# COMPACT_ATOMS: atom_id res chain seq x y z
N MET A 1 -17.70 22.98 -16.85
CA MET A 1 -17.39 21.71 -17.56
C MET A 1 -15.89 21.47 -17.62
N VAL A 2 -15.18 21.47 -16.47
CA VAL A 2 -13.70 21.32 -16.43
C VAL A 2 -13.27 19.99 -15.79
N ALA A 3 -14.09 19.40 -14.91
CA ALA A 3 -13.75 18.18 -14.18
C ALA A 3 -13.64 16.89 -15.05
N THR A 4 -14.35 16.80 -16.17
CA THR A 4 -14.33 15.62 -17.05
C THR A 4 -13.01 15.42 -17.77
N THR A 5 -12.27 16.49 -18.07
CA THR A 5 -11.00 16.41 -18.79
C THR A 5 -9.87 15.85 -17.91
N GLY A 6 -9.90 16.12 -16.60
CA GLY A 6 -8.90 15.61 -15.65
C GLY A 6 -8.99 14.09 -15.47
N GLY A 7 -10.20 13.56 -15.25
CA GLY A 7 -10.43 12.12 -15.14
C GLY A 7 -10.06 11.34 -16.40
N ALA A 8 -10.42 11.85 -17.59
CA ALA A 8 -10.07 11.19 -18.84
C ALA A 8 -8.55 11.14 -19.08
N GLN A 9 -7.83 12.23 -18.77
CA GLN A 9 -6.36 12.25 -18.83
C GLN A 9 -5.72 11.28 -17.83
N TRP A 10 -6.29 11.17 -16.63
CA TRP A 10 -5.83 10.23 -15.61
C TRP A 10 -5.97 8.77 -16.06
N ALA A 11 -7.15 8.38 -16.53
CA ALA A 11 -7.38 7.02 -17.02
C ALA A 11 -6.58 6.69 -18.29
N ALA A 12 -6.31 7.67 -19.15
CA ALA A 12 -5.46 7.48 -20.33
C ALA A 12 -4.03 7.06 -19.98
N LEU A 13 -3.53 7.36 -18.78
CA LEU A 13 -2.22 6.90 -18.33
C LEU A 13 -2.15 5.37 -18.21
N ALA A 14 -3.29 4.67 -18.15
CA ALA A 14 -3.34 3.21 -18.09
C ALA A 14 -2.79 2.52 -19.34
N THR A 15 -2.82 3.19 -20.50
CA THR A 15 -2.31 2.64 -21.76
C THR A 15 -0.82 2.82 -21.95
N LEU A 16 -0.17 3.59 -21.06
CA LEU A 16 1.26 3.87 -21.12
C LEU A 16 2.05 2.76 -20.42
N ASP A 17 3.34 2.64 -20.77
CA ASP A 17 4.25 1.81 -20.01
C ASP A 17 4.44 2.36 -18.58
N GLU A 18 5.02 1.54 -17.70
CA GLU A 18 5.13 1.89 -16.29
C GLU A 18 5.91 3.19 -16.03
N THR A 19 6.97 3.45 -16.79
CA THR A 19 7.82 4.63 -16.57
C THR A 19 7.07 5.89 -16.96
N GLU A 20 6.43 5.88 -18.13
CA GLU A 20 5.61 6.99 -18.61
C GLU A 20 4.37 7.20 -17.74
N ARG A 21 3.72 6.11 -17.32
CA ARG A 21 2.56 6.14 -16.43
C ARG A 21 2.93 6.77 -15.09
N LEU A 22 4.02 6.35 -14.45
CA LEU A 22 4.46 6.92 -13.17
C LEU A 22 4.79 8.41 -13.29
N ARG A 23 5.48 8.80 -14.37
CA ARG A 23 5.77 10.21 -14.65
C ARG A 23 4.49 11.03 -14.81
N GLY A 24 3.58 10.58 -15.67
CA GLY A 24 2.29 11.25 -15.89
C GLY A 24 1.43 11.28 -14.62
N MET A 25 1.45 10.22 -13.82
CA MET A 25 0.73 10.17 -12.55
C MET A 25 1.26 11.22 -11.57
N ARG A 26 2.58 11.35 -11.48
CA ARG A 26 3.24 12.34 -10.63
C ARG A 26 2.89 13.76 -11.04
N GLU A 27 3.01 14.08 -12.33
CA GLU A 27 2.65 15.38 -12.90
C GLU A 27 1.17 15.73 -12.60
N HIS A 28 0.27 14.77 -12.75
CA HIS A 28 -1.16 14.98 -12.49
C HIS A 28 -1.44 15.19 -11.00
N VAL A 29 -0.82 14.40 -10.12
CA VAL A 29 -0.93 14.54 -8.67
C VAL A 29 -0.40 15.91 -8.21
N GLU A 30 0.74 16.36 -8.74
CA GLU A 30 1.29 17.69 -8.43
C GLU A 30 0.35 18.80 -8.90
N SER A 31 -0.24 18.68 -10.09
CA SER A 31 -1.24 19.62 -10.58
C SER A 31 -2.46 19.70 -9.65
N VAL A 32 -3.01 18.56 -9.23
CA VAL A 32 -4.16 18.51 -8.32
C VAL A 32 -3.84 19.10 -6.94
N ARG A 33 -2.63 18.87 -6.44
CA ARG A 33 -2.17 19.47 -5.18
C ARG A 33 -2.03 20.98 -5.24
N ALA A 34 -1.70 21.53 -6.40
CA ALA A 34 -1.62 22.98 -6.60
C ALA A 34 -3.01 23.65 -6.71
N MET A 35 -4.10 22.87 -6.82
CA MET A 35 -5.46 23.41 -6.88
C MET A 35 -5.97 23.84 -5.49
N GLU A 36 -6.89 24.80 -5.50
CA GLU A 36 -7.67 25.20 -4.32
C GLU A 36 -8.47 24.02 -3.75
N PRO A 37 -8.76 23.99 -2.43
CA PRO A 37 -9.34 22.83 -1.76
C PRO A 37 -10.64 22.29 -2.39
N GLU A 38 -11.53 23.17 -2.83
CA GLU A 38 -12.80 22.80 -3.48
C GLU A 38 -12.55 22.13 -4.85
N ALA A 39 -11.74 22.76 -5.70
CA ALA A 39 -11.36 22.23 -7.00
C ALA A 39 -10.56 20.93 -6.90
N ARG A 40 -9.73 20.79 -5.85
CA ARG A 40 -8.98 19.56 -5.55
C ARG A 40 -9.91 18.38 -5.28
N GLY A 41 -10.97 18.60 -4.51
CA GLY A 41 -11.98 17.58 -4.23
C GLY A 41 -12.68 17.09 -5.50
N GLU A 42 -13.07 18.00 -6.39
CA GLU A 42 -13.66 17.67 -7.68
C GLU A 42 -12.69 16.90 -8.59
N ALA A 43 -11.43 17.34 -8.67
CA ALA A 43 -10.41 16.69 -9.47
C ALA A 43 -10.12 15.26 -8.97
N LEU A 44 -9.97 15.07 -7.66
CA LEU A 44 -9.80 13.74 -7.05
C LEU A 44 -11.02 12.85 -7.31
N SER A 45 -12.23 13.39 -7.22
CA SER A 45 -13.45 12.64 -7.53
C SER A 45 -13.47 12.16 -8.99
N ALA A 46 -13.08 13.02 -9.93
CA ALA A 46 -12.98 12.67 -11.34
C ALA A 46 -11.89 11.61 -11.60
N MET A 47 -10.71 11.74 -10.98
CA MET A 47 -9.63 10.75 -11.10
C MET A 47 -10.06 9.38 -10.59
N VAL A 48 -10.65 9.30 -9.40
CA VAL A 48 -11.09 8.04 -8.79
C VAL A 48 -12.16 7.37 -9.63
N ARG A 49 -13.15 8.12 -10.13
CA ARG A 49 -14.19 7.55 -10.99
C ARG A 49 -13.59 6.98 -12.28
N ALA A 50 -12.73 7.74 -12.94
CA ALA A 50 -12.11 7.31 -14.19
C ALA A 50 -11.16 6.11 -13.99
N GLU A 51 -10.41 6.06 -12.89
CA GLU A 51 -9.57 4.90 -12.53
C GLU A 51 -10.42 3.63 -12.39
N TYR A 52 -11.58 3.73 -11.73
CA TYR A 52 -12.45 2.57 -11.48
C TYR A 52 -13.41 2.25 -12.62
N GLU A 53 -13.37 3.02 -13.71
CA GLU A 53 -14.00 2.66 -14.99
C GLU A 53 -13.10 1.79 -15.86
N LEU A 54 -11.80 1.67 -15.52
CA LEU A 54 -10.87 0.77 -16.19
C LEU A 54 -11.31 -0.70 -16.04
N ASP A 55 -10.98 -1.51 -17.04
CA ASP A 55 -11.08 -2.97 -16.95
C ASP A 55 -10.18 -3.51 -15.82
N ASP A 56 -10.45 -4.74 -15.37
CA ASP A 56 -9.81 -5.28 -14.17
C ASP A 56 -8.28 -5.42 -14.30
N ASP A 57 -7.77 -5.76 -15.48
CA ASP A 57 -6.34 -5.90 -15.72
C ASP A 57 -5.65 -4.53 -15.73
N ALA A 58 -6.22 -3.57 -16.47
CA ALA A 58 -5.74 -2.19 -16.48
C ALA A 58 -5.81 -1.55 -15.08
N LEU A 59 -6.91 -1.73 -14.36
CA LEU A 59 -7.10 -1.21 -13.00
C LEU A 59 -6.05 -1.77 -12.03
N ARG A 60 -5.75 -3.07 -12.12
CA ARG A 60 -4.73 -3.70 -11.27
C ARG A 60 -3.35 -3.10 -11.53
N THR A 61 -2.91 -3.07 -12.79
CA THR A 61 -1.62 -2.50 -13.19
C THR A 61 -1.53 -1.00 -12.86
N PHE A 62 -2.60 -0.26 -13.06
CA PHE A 62 -2.69 1.16 -12.73
C PHE A 62 -2.60 1.38 -11.22
N THR A 63 -3.32 0.59 -10.42
CA THR A 63 -3.28 0.64 -8.96
C THR A 63 -1.87 0.33 -8.45
N ALA A 64 -1.16 -0.63 -9.04
CA ALA A 64 0.24 -0.90 -8.70
C ALA A 64 1.13 0.32 -8.88
N SER A 65 1.07 0.98 -10.04
CA SER A 65 1.83 2.22 -10.26
C SER A 65 1.41 3.34 -9.31
N ARG A 66 0.11 3.54 -9.04
CA ARG A 66 -0.36 4.54 -8.08
C ARG A 66 0.20 4.29 -6.67
N LEU A 67 0.19 3.04 -6.22
CA LEU A 67 0.71 2.67 -4.90
C LEU A 67 2.23 2.81 -4.81
N ARG A 68 2.97 2.51 -5.89
CA ARG A 68 4.42 2.78 -5.98
C ARG A 68 4.69 4.28 -5.86
N LEU A 69 3.96 5.11 -6.62
CA LEU A 69 4.07 6.57 -6.53
C LEU A 69 3.79 7.08 -5.12
N TRP A 70 2.75 6.58 -4.45
CA TRP A 70 2.46 6.97 -3.07
C TRP A 70 3.57 6.59 -2.10
N ALA A 71 4.17 5.40 -2.26
CA ALA A 71 5.32 4.99 -1.46
C ALA A 71 6.56 5.86 -1.72
N GLU A 72 6.81 6.27 -2.97
CA GLU A 72 7.88 7.20 -3.34
C GLU A 72 7.66 8.60 -2.76
N ILE A 73 6.43 9.11 -2.84
CA ILE A 73 6.06 10.38 -2.21
C ILE A 73 6.22 10.27 -0.70
N ALA A 74 5.78 9.17 -0.07
CA ALA A 74 5.89 8.98 1.38
C ALA A 74 7.35 8.93 1.87
N GLU A 75 8.26 8.43 1.05
CA GLU A 75 9.70 8.44 1.33
C GLU A 75 10.27 9.87 1.37
N GLN A 76 9.74 10.77 0.56
CA GLN A 76 10.16 12.17 0.48
C GLN A 76 9.41 13.07 1.48
N ASP A 77 8.10 12.86 1.59
CA ASP A 77 7.16 13.62 2.41
C ASP A 77 5.92 12.75 2.76
N MET A 78 5.98 12.15 3.94
CA MET A 78 4.88 11.33 4.48
C MET A 78 3.58 12.11 4.65
N ALA A 79 3.63 13.39 5.02
CA ALA A 79 2.43 14.19 5.25
C ALA A 79 1.66 14.40 3.94
N THR A 80 2.40 14.69 2.86
CA THR A 80 1.84 14.79 1.52
C THR A 80 1.19 13.47 1.08
N ALA A 81 1.86 12.33 1.28
CA ALA A 81 1.30 11.04 0.89
C ALA A 81 -0.01 10.72 1.64
N GLN A 82 -0.04 11.01 2.94
CA GLN A 82 -1.24 10.85 3.77
C GLN A 82 -2.38 11.78 3.35
N GLU A 83 -2.09 13.02 2.96
CA GLU A 83 -3.10 13.95 2.46
C GLU A 83 -3.77 13.44 1.18
N LEU A 84 -2.98 12.97 0.22
CA LEU A 84 -3.48 12.37 -1.02
C LEU A 84 -4.35 11.14 -0.76
N ALA A 85 -3.88 10.25 0.13
CA ALA A 85 -4.61 9.06 0.52
C ALA A 85 -5.96 9.38 1.18
N ARG A 86 -6.00 10.37 2.09
CA ARG A 86 -7.26 10.84 2.71
C ARG A 86 -8.22 11.44 1.68
N GLY A 87 -7.69 12.17 0.70
CA GLY A 87 -8.48 12.68 -0.42
C GLY A 87 -9.14 11.56 -1.21
N TYR A 88 -8.40 10.50 -1.54
CA TYR A 88 -8.94 9.30 -2.17
C TYR A 88 -9.99 8.60 -1.28
N ASP A 89 -9.70 8.40 0.01
CA ASP A 89 -10.64 7.79 0.97
C ASP A 89 -11.97 8.55 1.03
N THR A 90 -11.90 9.89 1.11
CA THR A 90 -13.08 10.76 1.14
C THR A 90 -13.96 10.60 -0.09
N VAL A 91 -13.36 10.40 -1.28
CA VAL A 91 -14.14 10.11 -2.48
C VAL A 91 -14.85 8.77 -2.33
N PHE A 92 -14.16 7.73 -1.86
CA PHE A 92 -14.75 6.39 -1.67
C PHE A 92 -15.86 6.34 -0.62
N ASP A 93 -15.83 7.22 0.39
CA ASP A 93 -16.92 7.34 1.37
C ASP A 93 -18.24 7.81 0.74
N THR A 94 -18.17 8.45 -0.44
CA THR A 94 -19.35 8.90 -1.21
C THR A 94 -19.79 7.91 -2.30
N LEU A 95 -18.97 6.89 -2.58
CA LEU A 95 -19.23 5.92 -3.66
C LEU A 95 -20.04 4.71 -3.17
N PRO A 96 -20.77 4.03 -4.08
CA PRO A 96 -21.44 2.77 -3.77
C PRO A 96 -20.51 1.72 -3.14
N ALA A 97 -21.04 0.96 -2.17
CA ALA A 97 -20.27 0.00 -1.39
C ALA A 97 -19.54 -1.05 -2.24
N ASN A 98 -20.10 -1.44 -3.39
CA ASN A 98 -19.45 -2.37 -4.33
C ASN A 98 -18.14 -1.81 -4.90
N LEU A 99 -18.05 -0.50 -5.16
CA LEU A 99 -16.80 0.13 -5.61
C LEU A 99 -15.78 0.20 -4.48
N ALA A 100 -16.20 0.49 -3.25
CA ALA A 100 -15.33 0.46 -2.08
C ALA A 100 -14.76 -0.95 -1.81
N MET A 101 -15.58 -2.00 -1.97
CA MET A 101 -15.12 -3.39 -1.89
C MET A 101 -14.16 -3.75 -3.02
N ARG A 102 -14.46 -3.34 -4.27
CA ARG A 102 -13.57 -3.55 -5.43
C ARG A 102 -12.21 -2.91 -5.17
N ARG A 103 -12.19 -1.67 -4.68
CA ARG A 103 -10.96 -0.99 -4.24
C ARG A 103 -10.17 -1.81 -3.25
N ALA A 104 -10.80 -2.22 -2.15
CA ALA A 104 -10.12 -2.97 -1.11
C ALA A 104 -9.50 -4.26 -1.67
N SER A 105 -10.24 -4.97 -2.52
CA SER A 105 -9.77 -6.20 -3.17
C SER A 105 -8.55 -5.95 -4.08
N VAL A 106 -8.62 -4.96 -4.97
CA VAL A 106 -7.52 -4.64 -5.90
C VAL A 106 -6.28 -4.18 -5.14
N VAL A 107 -6.44 -3.25 -4.19
CA VAL A 107 -5.32 -2.73 -3.38
C VAL A 107 -4.64 -3.86 -2.62
N GLN A 108 -5.40 -4.74 -1.97
CA GLN A 108 -4.82 -5.87 -1.23
C GLN A 108 -4.13 -6.88 -2.13
N SER A 109 -4.67 -7.14 -3.33
CA SER A 109 -4.05 -8.04 -4.30
C SER A 109 -2.70 -7.49 -4.79
N VAL A 110 -2.67 -6.22 -5.18
CA VAL A 110 -1.46 -5.52 -5.64
C VAL A 110 -0.40 -5.48 -4.54
N VAL A 111 -0.77 -5.10 -3.31
CA VAL A 111 0.17 -5.02 -2.19
C VAL A 111 0.79 -6.36 -1.86
N ARG A 112 0.03 -7.46 -1.99
CA ARG A 112 0.53 -8.82 -1.72
C ARG A 112 1.38 -9.40 -2.85
N GLY A 113 1.16 -8.98 -4.10
CA GLY A 113 1.73 -9.65 -5.28
C GLY A 113 2.72 -8.83 -6.11
N GLU A 114 2.73 -7.50 -6.01
CA GLU A 114 3.40 -6.63 -6.99
C GLU A 114 4.28 -5.54 -6.38
N LEU A 115 4.23 -5.32 -5.07
CA LEU A 115 4.99 -4.27 -4.40
C LEU A 115 6.17 -4.85 -3.62
N ALA A 116 7.26 -4.08 -3.57
CA ALA A 116 8.42 -4.43 -2.75
C ALA A 116 8.07 -4.27 -1.25
N PRO A 117 8.64 -5.09 -0.35
CA PRO A 117 8.36 -5.02 1.09
C PRO A 117 8.51 -3.61 1.68
N GLU A 118 9.51 -2.87 1.25
CA GLU A 118 9.80 -1.50 1.70
C GLU A 118 8.70 -0.52 1.28
N GLN A 119 8.12 -0.71 0.09
CA GLN A 119 6.98 0.08 -0.37
C GLN A 119 5.73 -0.24 0.45
N VAL A 120 5.52 -1.52 0.79
CA VAL A 120 4.39 -1.96 1.60
C VAL A 120 4.44 -1.35 3.01
N GLU A 121 5.60 -1.33 3.66
CA GLU A 121 5.78 -0.69 4.97
C GLU A 121 5.40 0.79 4.95
N ARG A 122 5.80 1.53 3.91
CA ARG A 122 5.39 2.94 3.75
C ARG A 122 3.89 3.07 3.56
N LEU A 123 3.30 2.20 2.74
CA LEU A 123 1.86 2.22 2.50
C LEU A 123 1.03 1.89 3.75
N PHE A 124 1.59 1.15 4.71
CA PHE A 124 0.95 0.94 6.02
C PHE A 124 0.76 2.23 6.82
N GLU A 125 1.60 3.24 6.59
CA GLU A 125 1.47 4.56 7.21
C GLU A 125 0.56 5.50 6.40
N VAL A 126 0.44 5.26 5.09
CA VAL A 126 -0.34 6.10 4.16
C VAL A 126 -1.81 5.68 4.08
N ILE A 127 -2.09 4.38 3.97
CA ILE A 127 -3.44 3.80 3.84
C ILE A 127 -3.69 2.68 4.87
N PRO A 128 -3.60 2.97 6.18
CA PRO A 128 -3.66 1.95 7.22
C PRO A 128 -4.97 1.16 7.21
N SER A 129 -6.10 1.78 6.85
CA SER A 129 -7.43 1.16 6.82
C SER A 129 -7.53 0.01 5.81
N MET A 130 -6.94 0.19 4.62
CA MET A 130 -6.99 -0.77 3.52
C MET A 130 -6.06 -1.98 3.75
N LEU A 131 -5.00 -1.78 4.54
CA LEU A 131 -3.95 -2.78 4.74
C LEU A 131 -4.05 -3.55 6.06
N LYS A 132 -5.06 -3.30 6.92
CA LYS A 132 -5.23 -4.01 8.20
C LYS A 132 -5.21 -5.54 8.09
N GLN A 133 -5.59 -6.08 6.93
CA GLN A 133 -5.66 -7.51 6.65
C GLN A 133 -4.46 -8.04 5.85
N VAL A 134 -3.46 -7.22 5.58
CA VAL A 134 -2.20 -7.63 4.95
C VAL A 134 -1.18 -7.92 6.05
N PRO A 135 -0.55 -9.11 6.08
CA PRO A 135 0.50 -9.39 7.06
C PRO A 135 1.67 -8.41 6.91
N ARG A 136 2.07 -7.77 8.01
CA ARG A 136 3.37 -7.07 8.08
C ARG A 136 4.46 -8.11 8.17
N THR A 137 5.35 -8.18 7.19
CA THR A 137 6.54 -9.02 7.30
C THR A 137 7.49 -8.32 8.27
N PRO A 138 7.80 -8.89 9.45
CA PRO A 138 8.77 -8.27 10.33
C PRO A 138 10.14 -8.30 9.65
N ILE A 139 10.63 -7.15 9.22
CA ILE A 139 12.01 -6.99 8.78
C ILE A 139 12.86 -7.25 10.02
N ALA A 140 13.49 -8.42 10.08
CA ALA A 140 14.46 -8.72 11.12
C ALA A 140 15.57 -7.67 11.00
N GLN A 141 15.58 -6.73 11.94
CA GLN A 141 16.72 -5.85 12.16
C GLN A 141 17.89 -6.77 12.49
N THR A 142 18.75 -7.03 11.50
CA THR A 142 20.07 -7.62 11.73
C THR A 142 20.90 -6.57 12.45
N SER A 143 20.61 -6.34 13.73
CA SER A 143 21.47 -5.58 14.60
C SER A 143 22.73 -6.41 14.79
N ASN A 144 23.81 -6.01 14.13
CA ASN A 144 25.16 -6.46 14.44
C ASN A 144 25.40 -6.27 15.94
N GLN A 145 25.40 -7.38 16.65
CA GLN A 145 25.75 -7.47 18.06
C GLN A 145 27.27 -7.28 18.19
N PRO A 146 27.76 -6.45 19.11
CA PRO A 146 28.95 -6.82 19.86
C PRO A 146 28.49 -7.45 21.18
N ALA A 147 28.71 -8.76 21.29
CA ALA A 147 28.48 -9.54 22.49
C ALA A 147 29.20 -8.92 23.69
N SER A 148 28.46 -8.22 24.55
CA SER A 148 28.98 -7.78 25.84
C SER A 148 29.27 -9.00 26.71
N LYS A 149 30.51 -9.07 27.21
CA LYS A 149 31.19 -10.15 27.97
C LYS A 149 30.50 -10.71 29.24
N LYS A 150 29.20 -10.47 29.48
CA LYS A 150 28.49 -10.92 30.69
C LYS A 150 27.79 -12.28 30.58
N ALA A 151 27.73 -12.89 29.39
CA ALA A 151 27.04 -14.18 29.20
C ALA A 151 27.94 -15.43 29.31
N MET A 152 29.26 -15.27 29.48
CA MET A 152 30.20 -16.40 29.46
C MET A 152 30.34 -17.14 30.80
N GLN A 153 29.75 -16.65 31.90
CA GLN A 153 29.86 -17.28 33.22
C GLN A 153 28.68 -18.17 33.66
N LYS A 154 27.65 -18.36 32.82
CA LYS A 154 26.47 -19.17 33.18
C LYS A 154 26.26 -20.43 32.32
N ALA A 155 27.22 -20.78 31.47
CA ALA A 155 27.14 -21.93 30.55
C ALA A 155 27.94 -23.17 31.00
N ALA A 156 28.24 -23.32 32.30
CA ALA A 156 28.96 -24.48 32.83
C ALA A 156 28.11 -25.41 33.73
N ALA A 157 26.81 -25.17 33.87
CA ALA A 157 25.96 -25.99 34.73
C ALA A 157 24.57 -26.17 34.12
N LYS A 158 24.44 -27.18 33.25
CA LYS A 158 23.30 -28.12 33.12
C LYS A 158 23.29 -28.72 31.71
N ALA A 159 24.14 -29.71 31.50
CA ALA A 159 23.91 -30.74 30.49
C ALA A 159 23.01 -31.82 31.11
N ALA A 160 21.78 -31.96 30.61
CA ALA A 160 20.92 -33.13 30.78
C ALA A 160 19.82 -33.13 29.69
N PRO A 161 19.31 -34.30 29.27
CA PRO A 161 19.09 -34.62 27.85
C PRO A 161 17.70 -34.30 27.28
N VAL A 162 17.70 -34.18 25.95
CA VAL A 162 16.57 -33.96 25.03
C VAL A 162 15.48 -35.01 25.23
N ARG A 163 14.28 -34.59 25.66
CA ARG A 163 13.04 -35.39 25.58
C ARG A 163 12.27 -35.02 24.32
N ALA A 164 12.01 -36.03 23.50
CA ALA A 164 11.19 -35.98 22.30
C ALA A 164 9.78 -35.43 22.59
N ARG A 165 9.34 -34.43 21.81
CA ARG A 165 7.97 -33.93 21.79
C ARG A 165 7.18 -34.68 20.73
N ALA A 166 6.08 -35.32 21.13
CA ALA A 166 5.10 -35.91 20.22
C ALA A 166 4.38 -34.81 19.39
N PRO A 167 3.95 -35.11 18.15
CA PRO A 167 3.36 -34.13 17.24
C PRO A 167 1.93 -33.71 17.62
N PHE A 168 1.62 -32.44 17.35
CA PHE A 168 0.47 -31.65 17.79
C PHE A 168 -0.85 -31.90 17.03
N TRP A 169 -0.98 -32.99 16.28
CA TRP A 169 -2.07 -33.19 15.30
C TRP A 169 -3.25 -34.05 15.77
N LYS A 170 -3.43 -34.28 17.08
CA LYS A 170 -4.55 -35.10 17.63
C LYS A 170 -5.74 -34.29 18.17
N PHE A 171 -6.08 -33.13 17.58
CA PHE A 171 -7.11 -32.24 18.16
C PHE A 171 -8.47 -32.15 17.42
N TRP A 172 -8.70 -32.88 16.32
CA TRP A 172 -9.96 -32.79 15.55
C TRP A 172 -10.65 -34.14 15.28
N GLU A 173 -10.75 -35.00 16.29
CA GLU A 173 -11.76 -36.08 16.32
C GLU A 173 -12.76 -35.80 17.44
N ARG A 174 -13.82 -35.05 17.09
CA ARG A 174 -15.17 -35.22 17.66
C ARG A 174 -16.21 -34.52 16.82
#